data_AF-A0AAD1HAW0-F1
#
_entry.id   AF-A0AAD1HAW0-F1
#
_cell.length_a   1.000
_cell.length_b   1.000
_cell.length_c   1.000
_cell.angle_alpha   90.00
_cell.angle_beta   90.00
_cell.angle_gamma   90.00
#
_symmetry.space_group_name_H-M   'P 1'
#
loop_
_entity.id
_entity.type
_entity.pdbx_description
1 polymer ?
#
loop_
_entity_poly.entity_id
_entity_poly.type
_entity_poly.pdbx_seq_one_letter_code
_entity_poly.pdbx_strand_id
1 'polypeptide(L)' 'MHYTECYINSDYIYSPRGYTQSYIKDGYIYSQKGYTQFYLHGNYIYGPLGYSNYYISNGYIYGPSKELPWL' A
#
# COMPACT_ATOMS: atom_id res chain seq x y z
N MET A 1 7.00 13.30 4.57
CA MET A 1 6.49 12.16 3.79
C MET A 1 6.36 12.60 2.35
N HIS A 2 6.67 11.72 1.40
CA HIS A 2 6.68 12.02 -0.03
C HIS A 2 5.80 11.03 -0.77
N TYR A 3 5.38 11.41 -1.98
CA TYR A 3 4.70 10.50 -2.89
C TYR A 3 5.65 9.33 -3.21
N THR A 4 5.17 8.09 -3.04
CA THR A 4 6.00 6.89 -3.28
C THR A 4 6.07 6.50 -4.75
N GLU A 5 5.40 7.25 -5.62
CA GLU A 5 5.17 6.91 -7.04
C GLU A 5 4.22 5.72 -7.24
N CYS A 6 3.66 5.18 -6.15
CA CYS A 6 2.67 4.12 -6.20
C CYS A 6 1.24 4.68 -6.07
N TYR A 7 0.30 4.06 -6.76
CA TYR A 7 -1.11 4.44 -6.74
C TYR A 7 -2.02 3.22 -6.73
N ILE A 8 -3.26 3.45 -6.36
CA ILE A 8 -4.32 2.45 -6.28
C ILE A 8 -5.31 2.73 -7.41
N ASN A 9 -5.61 1.70 -8.18
CA ASN A 9 -6.66 1.72 -9.18
C ASN A 9 -7.45 0.42 -9.09
N SER A 10 -8.77 0.53 -8.88
CA SER A 10 -9.67 -0.63 -8.76
C SER A 10 -9.15 -1.65 -7.74
N ASP A 11 -8.73 -1.15 -6.57
CA ASP A 11 -8.11 -1.90 -5.46
C ASP A 11 -6.73 -2.52 -5.76
N TYR A 12 -6.21 -2.47 -6.98
CA TYR A 12 -4.87 -2.93 -7.32
C TYR A 12 -3.83 -1.82 -7.10
N ILE A 13 -2.65 -2.22 -6.61
CA ILE A 13 -1.53 -1.33 -6.34
C ILE A 13 -0.57 -1.36 -7.54
N TYR A 14 -0.27 -0.17 -8.06
CA TYR A 14 0.64 0.04 -9.19
C TYR A 14 1.84 0.86 -8.76
N SER A 15 2.97 0.61 -9.41
CA SER A 15 4.19 1.40 -9.35
C SER A 15 4.47 2.01 -10.74
N PRO A 16 5.51 2.84 -10.91
CA PRO A 16 5.93 3.30 -12.23
C PRO A 16 6.31 2.16 -13.19
N ARG A 17 6.64 0.98 -12.66
CA ARG A 17 6.95 -0.23 -13.44
C ARG A 17 5.70 -1.05 -13.79
N GLY A 18 4.51 -0.61 -13.40
CA GLY A 18 3.24 -1.30 -13.62
C GLY A 18 2.69 -1.99 -12.36
N TYR A 19 1.82 -2.98 -12.58
CA TYR A 19 1.13 -3.70 -11.53
C TYR A 19 2.12 -4.40 -10.59
N THR A 20 1.96 -4.18 -9.29
CA THR A 20 2.89 -4.69 -8.26
C THR A 20 2.57 -6.10 -7.78
N GLN A 21 1.54 -6.74 -8.35
CA GLN A 21 1.00 -8.01 -7.85
C GLN A 21 0.42 -7.91 -6.43
N SER A 22 0.10 -6.69 -6.00
CA SER A 22 -0.54 -6.42 -4.73
C SER A 22 -1.88 -5.73 -4.90
N TYR A 23 -2.84 -6.06 -4.05
CA TYR A 23 -4.20 -5.54 -4.08
C TYR A 23 -4.76 -5.37 -2.67
N ILE A 24 -5.79 -4.55 -2.55
CA ILE A 24 -6.53 -4.30 -1.33
C ILE A 24 -7.82 -5.10 -1.39
N LYS A 25 -8.16 -5.81 -0.32
CA LYS A 25 -9.45 -6.48 -0.20
C LYS A 25 -9.91 -6.42 1.26
N ASP A 26 -11.14 -5.96 1.47
CA ASP A 26 -11.74 -5.80 2.81
C ASP A 26 -10.85 -4.99 3.77
N GLY A 27 -10.11 -4.01 3.23
CA GLY A 27 -9.14 -3.19 3.97
C GLY A 27 -7.78 -3.85 4.22
N TYR A 28 -7.56 -5.10 3.82
CA TYR A 28 -6.27 -5.79 3.97
C TYR A 28 -5.47 -5.76 2.66
N ILE A 29 -4.15 -5.67 2.77
CA ILE A 29 -3.25 -5.69 1.62
C ILE A 29 -2.77 -7.13 1.40
N TYR A 30 -2.92 -7.60 0.17
CA TYR A 30 -2.49 -8.91 -0.28
C TYR A 30 -1.46 -8.76 -1.39
N SER A 31 -0.54 -9.71 -1.46
CA SER A 31 0.33 -9.93 -2.61
C SER A 31 -0.03 -11.26 -3.28
N GLN A 32 0.70 -11.62 -4.34
CA GLN A 32 0.62 -12.97 -4.93
C GLN A 32 0.87 -14.11 -3.92
N LYS A 33 1.58 -13.85 -2.82
CA LYS A 33 1.88 -14.84 -1.76
C LYS A 33 0.80 -14.88 -0.66
N GLY A 34 -0.24 -14.06 -0.77
CA GLY A 34 -1.31 -13.94 0.22
C GLY A 34 -1.21 -12.66 1.07
N TYR A 35 -1.78 -12.71 2.27
CA TYR A 35 -1.87 -11.55 3.16
C TYR A 35 -0.48 -11.03 3.56
N THR A 36 -0.23 -9.74 3.39
CA THR A 36 1.09 -9.14 3.65
C THR A 36 1.28 -8.70 5.09
N GLN A 37 0.27 -8.88 5.95
CA GLN A 37 0.21 -8.33 7.31
C GLN A 37 0.01 -6.82 7.38
N PHE A 38 -0.26 -6.17 6.25
CA PHE A 38 -0.60 -4.75 6.19
C PHE A 38 -2.09 -4.54 5.93
N TYR A 39 -2.67 -3.52 6.55
CA TYR A 39 -4.08 -3.19 6.43
C TYR A 39 -4.30 -1.69 6.51
N LEU A 40 -5.48 -1.27 6.08
CA LEU A 40 -5.96 0.10 6.07
C LEU A 40 -6.85 0.34 7.27
N HIS A 41 -6.62 1.47 7.94
CA HIS A 41 -7.54 2.04 8.91
C HIS A 41 -7.80 3.49 8.52
N GLY A 42 -8.96 3.72 7.88
CA GLY A 42 -9.21 4.95 7.14
C GLY A 42 -8.21 5.09 5.99
N ASN A 43 -7.48 6.21 5.95
CA ASN A 43 -6.47 6.48 4.93
C ASN A 43 -5.06 6.02 5.34
N TYR A 44 -4.87 5.53 6.55
CA TYR A 44 -3.55 5.18 7.07
C TYR A 44 -3.29 3.68 6.94
N ILE A 45 -2.03 3.34 6.65
CA ILE A 45 -1.61 1.94 6.51
C ILE A 45 -0.90 1.51 7.78
N TYR A 46 -1.32 0.38 8.31
CA TYR A 46 -0.76 -0.26 9.49
C TYR A 46 -0.16 -1.61 9.09
N GLY A 47 0.86 -2.04 9.82
CA GLY A 47 1.52 -3.33 9.64
C GLY A 47 1.72 -4.05 10.98
N PRO A 48 2.57 -5.09 11.00
CA PRO A 48 2.83 -5.91 12.19
C PRO A 48 3.28 -5.12 13.43
N LEU A 49 3.93 -3.98 13.23
CA LEU A 49 4.48 -3.12 14.28
C LEU A 49 3.62 -1.87 14.57
N GLY A 50 2.38 -1.83 14.08
CA GLY A 50 1.50 -0.67 14.20
C GLY A 50 1.57 0.25 12.98
N TYR A 51 1.48 1.56 13.20
CA TYR A 51 1.44 2.53 12.09
C TYR A 51 2.71 2.46 11.24
N SER A 52 2.54 2.21 9.95
CA SER A 52 3.66 1.99 9.02
C SER A 52 4.31 3.28 8.51
N ASN A 53 3.78 4.45 8.87
CA ASN A 53 4.13 5.75 8.27
C ASN A 53 3.72 5.92 6.80
N TYR A 54 2.90 5.01 6.26
CA TYR A 54 2.28 5.15 4.95
C TYR A 54 0.81 5.55 5.05
N TYR A 55 0.32 6.29 4.05
CA TYR A 55 -1.08 6.65 3.93
C TYR A 55 -1.48 6.81 2.46
N ILE A 56 -2.79 6.77 2.21
CA ILE A 56 -3.40 6.98 0.89
C ILE A 56 -4.04 8.36 0.87
N SER A 57 -3.82 9.10 -0.21
CA SER A 57 -4.54 10.35 -0.49
C SER A 57 -4.83 10.45 -1.98
N ASN A 58 -6.10 10.65 -2.35
CA ASN A 58 -6.56 10.70 -3.74
C ASN A 58 -6.11 9.49 -4.58
N GLY A 59 -6.07 8.30 -3.99
CA GLY A 59 -5.60 7.07 -4.63
C GLY A 59 -4.08 6.94 -4.74
N TYR A 60 -3.29 7.92 -4.31
CA TYR A 60 -1.83 7.85 -4.31
C TYR A 60 -1.30 7.44 -2.93
N ILE A 61 -0.23 6.67 -2.91
CA ILE A 61 0.43 6.23 -1.68
C ILE A 61 1.56 7.19 -1.34
N TYR A 62 1.60 7.61 -0.09
CA TYR A 62 2.62 8.50 0.46
C TYR A 62 3.30 7.81 1.64
N GLY A 63 4.59 8.06 1.83
CA GLY A 63 5.33 7.46 2.93
C GLY A 63 6.77 7.93 3.06
N PRO A 64 7.57 7.25 3.90
CA PRO A 64 8.98 7.57 4.13
C PRO A 64 9.91 7.01 3.04
N SER A 65 9.52 5.96 2.30
CA SER A 65 10.31 5.35 1.22
C SER A 65 9.49 5.20 -0.05
N LYS A 66 10.17 5.13 -1.20
CA LYS A 66 9.55 4.74 -2.48
C LYS A 66 9.24 3.23 -2.52
N GLU A 67 10.00 2.44 -1.75
CA GLU A 67 9.77 1.01 -1.63
C GLU A 67 8.73 0.75 -0.55
N LEU A 68 7.61 0.13 -0.95
CA LEU A 68 6.55 -0.23 -0.01
C LEU A 68 6.97 -1.50 0.75
N PRO A 69 6.77 -1.56 2.08
CA PRO A 69 7.32 -2.62 2.93
C PRO A 69 6.67 -4.00 2.73
N TRP A 70 5.65 -4.11 1.88
CA TRP A 70 4.97 -5.37 1.54
C TRP A 70 5.22 -5.85 0.10
N LEU A 71 6.00 -5.11 -0.69
CA LEU A 71 6.39 -5.49 -2.05
C LEU A 71 7.66 -6.34 -2.04
#